data_AF-A0A9E1WV93-F1
#
_entry.id   AF-A0A9E1WV93-F1
#
_cell.length_a   1.000
_cell.length_b   1.000
_cell.length_c   1.000
_cell.angle_alpha   90.00
_cell.angle_beta   90.00
_cell.angle_gamma   90.00
#
_symmetry.space_group_name_H-M   'P 1'
#
loop_
_entity.id
_entity.type
_entity.pdbx_description
1 polymer ?
#
loop_
_entity_poly.entity_id
_entity_poly.type
_entity_poly.pdbx_seq_one_letter_code
_entity_poly.pdbx_strand_id
1 'polypeptide(L)'
;MKLKQYILTTLLPLSIFWVVPNFVSADIISQQFVAPDFDRWMYPYNFNPGSRETGVTFSSVGSGFEQFDDRDGQLVLGFVTQDEIPAALALTQYTIQSIEVTLTCSNADNVYDDSVDSWESYDIETGVPDDDAGRPVELYGAAFRGGYTGWSFGEDGTFPVGAVRRERNVYPIQFIDGIPTDVSNSVLDEFTAEPFAVGTTSTVLPGEVMPSETVLTFSIDVSDPEIQCYFKKSLQDGLMNFVVNSLHTSQQPGFRDFRGIINPNFHFKESFAVQFGLADAAQLSIVVAIADGDGIPEDLDGDGSVGIGDVLVVLGSWGSCSCCSSDLNGDGDVNVSDLLALIAAWDS
;
A
#
# COMPACT_ATOMS: atom_id res chain seq x y z
N MET A 1 -19.32 -29.61 -86.86
CA MET A 1 -18.38 -28.48 -86.76
C MET A 1 -18.42 -27.96 -85.32
N LYS A 2 -17.28 -28.08 -84.62
CA LYS A 2 -16.90 -27.58 -83.28
C LYS A 2 -17.48 -28.26 -82.01
N LEU A 3 -16.58 -29.06 -81.41
CA LEU A 3 -16.45 -29.46 -80.00
C LEU A 3 -16.76 -28.32 -79.01
N LYS A 4 -17.44 -28.62 -77.90
CA LYS A 4 -17.30 -27.89 -76.63
C LYS A 4 -17.05 -28.89 -75.51
N GLN A 5 -15.87 -28.76 -74.93
CA GLN A 5 -15.30 -29.54 -73.85
C GLN A 5 -15.62 -28.79 -72.54
N TYR A 6 -16.39 -29.40 -71.64
CA TYR A 6 -16.61 -28.85 -70.30
C TYR A 6 -15.59 -29.49 -69.36
N ILE A 7 -14.65 -28.67 -68.88
CA ILE A 7 -13.72 -29.00 -67.80
C ILE A 7 -14.50 -28.88 -66.50
N LEU A 8 -14.59 -29.98 -65.74
CA LEU A 8 -15.14 -30.00 -64.39
C LEU A 8 -13.98 -29.68 -63.42
N THR A 9 -13.88 -28.43 -62.98
CA THR A 9 -12.92 -28.02 -61.94
C THR A 9 -13.52 -28.33 -60.58
N THR A 10 -13.00 -29.36 -59.90
CA THR A 10 -13.28 -29.63 -58.49
C THR A 10 -12.45 -28.67 -57.62
N LEU A 11 -13.12 -27.69 -57.00
CA LEU A 11 -12.55 -26.88 -55.92
C LEU A 11 -12.64 -27.67 -54.62
N LEU A 12 -11.50 -28.09 -54.07
CA LEU A 12 -11.38 -28.55 -52.68
C LEU A 12 -11.43 -27.32 -51.77
N PRO A 13 -12.23 -27.31 -50.69
CA PRO A 13 -12.20 -26.21 -49.73
C PRO A 13 -10.89 -26.28 -48.95
N LEU A 14 -10.13 -25.19 -49.00
CA LEU A 14 -9.00 -24.97 -48.09
C LEU A 14 -9.59 -24.60 -46.73
N SER A 15 -9.49 -25.51 -45.74
CA SER A 15 -9.80 -25.19 -44.35
C SER A 15 -8.71 -24.27 -43.81
N ILE A 16 -8.99 -22.98 -43.73
CA ILE A 16 -8.16 -22.04 -42.96
C ILE A 16 -8.51 -22.28 -41.50
N PHE A 17 -7.62 -22.95 -40.76
CA PHE A 17 -7.67 -22.94 -39.30
C PHE A 17 -7.29 -21.54 -38.85
N TRP A 18 -8.28 -20.77 -38.41
CA TRP A 18 -8.02 -19.58 -37.62
C TRP A 18 -7.57 -20.06 -36.24
N VAL A 19 -6.31 -19.80 -35.90
CA VAL A 19 -5.91 -19.77 -34.49
C VAL A 19 -6.60 -18.54 -33.92
N VAL A 20 -7.72 -18.75 -33.23
CA VAL A 20 -8.31 -17.71 -32.39
C VAL A 20 -7.34 -17.54 -31.22
N PRO A 21 -6.75 -16.35 -31.01
CA PRO A 21 -6.02 -16.10 -29.79
C PRO A 21 -7.00 -16.32 -28.62
N ASN A 22 -6.65 -17.16 -27.66
CA ASN A 22 -7.34 -17.15 -26.37
C ASN A 22 -7.08 -15.77 -25.77
N PHE A 23 -8.07 -14.88 -25.87
CA PHE A 23 -8.09 -13.70 -25.02
C PHE A 23 -8.42 -14.22 -23.64
N VAL A 24 -7.47 -14.12 -22.70
CA VAL A 24 -7.81 -14.18 -21.27
C VAL A 24 -8.76 -13.02 -21.06
N SER A 25 -10.02 -13.31 -20.73
CA SER A 25 -10.93 -12.27 -20.29
C SER A 25 -10.50 -11.86 -18.89
N ALA A 26 -10.48 -10.55 -18.64
CA ALA A 26 -10.22 -10.00 -17.33
C ALA A 26 -11.31 -8.99 -17.03
N ASP A 27 -11.95 -9.14 -15.88
CA ASP A 27 -12.94 -8.19 -15.39
C ASP A 27 -12.21 -7.00 -14.76
N ILE A 28 -12.52 -5.78 -15.23
CA ILE A 28 -11.97 -4.56 -14.65
C ILE A 28 -12.94 -4.04 -13.60
N ILE A 29 -12.49 -4.00 -12.35
CA ILE A 29 -13.20 -3.44 -11.21
C ILE A 29 -12.58 -2.07 -10.89
N SER A 30 -13.44 -1.05 -10.82
CA SER A 30 -13.07 0.32 -10.41
C SER A 30 -13.88 0.67 -9.18
N GLN A 31 -13.22 0.86 -8.04
CA GLN A 31 -13.87 1.10 -6.76
C GLN A 31 -13.36 2.36 -6.08
N GLN A 32 -14.26 3.08 -5.41
CA GLN A 32 -13.95 4.20 -4.53
C GLN A 32 -14.52 3.94 -3.14
N PHE A 33 -13.65 3.98 -2.13
CA PHE A 33 -13.98 3.92 -0.72
C PHE A 33 -13.91 5.34 -0.17
N VAL A 34 -15.05 5.85 0.30
CA VAL A 34 -15.21 7.26 0.70
C VAL A 34 -14.79 7.55 2.15
N ALA A 35 -14.45 6.50 2.90
CA ALA A 35 -13.90 6.57 4.24
C ALA A 35 -13.15 5.26 4.52
N PRO A 36 -12.14 5.28 5.42
CA PRO A 36 -11.52 4.05 5.89
C PRO A 36 -12.43 3.35 6.91
N ASP A 37 -12.39 2.02 6.93
CA ASP A 37 -12.99 1.22 7.99
C ASP A 37 -12.24 1.43 9.31
N PHE A 38 -10.92 1.57 9.23
CA PHE A 38 -10.05 1.86 10.36
C PHE A 38 -9.23 3.12 10.09
N ASP A 39 -9.34 4.15 10.93
CA ASP A 39 -8.43 5.27 10.94
C ASP A 39 -7.97 5.62 12.36
N ARG A 40 -6.66 5.78 12.49
CA ARG A 40 -6.06 5.94 13.80
C ARG A 40 -4.83 6.80 13.77
N TRP A 41 -4.80 7.76 14.70
CA TRP A 41 -3.55 8.41 15.07
C TRP A 41 -2.71 7.49 15.95
N MET A 42 -1.60 7.03 15.41
CA MET A 42 -0.65 6.13 16.06
C MET A 42 0.42 6.91 16.78
N TYR A 43 0.17 7.17 18.06
CA TYR A 43 1.07 7.87 18.96
C TYR A 43 0.91 7.33 20.40
N PRO A 44 1.98 7.13 21.19
CA PRO A 44 1.88 6.55 22.54
C PRO A 44 0.93 7.27 23.49
N TYR A 45 0.65 8.55 23.26
CA TYR A 45 -0.23 9.37 24.08
C TYR A 45 -1.60 9.62 23.42
N ASN A 46 -2.01 8.78 22.47
CA ASN A 46 -3.38 8.75 21.98
C ASN A 46 -4.29 7.98 22.95
N PHE A 47 -5.07 8.72 23.75
CA PHE A 47 -6.01 8.16 24.72
C PHE A 47 -7.42 7.89 24.17
N ASN A 48 -7.66 8.20 22.89
CA ASN A 48 -8.95 8.07 22.22
C ASN A 48 -8.80 7.40 20.84
N PRO A 49 -8.12 6.24 20.74
CA PRO A 49 -7.88 5.61 19.44
C PRO A 49 -9.22 5.18 18.79
N GLY A 50 -9.33 5.38 17.47
CA GLY A 50 -10.56 5.13 16.69
C GLY A 50 -11.71 6.11 16.93
N SER A 51 -11.50 7.20 17.69
CA SER A 51 -12.57 8.16 17.98
C SER A 51 -12.12 9.62 17.95
N ARG A 52 -10.96 9.89 17.33
CA ARG A 52 -10.42 11.25 17.24
C ARG A 52 -10.98 11.94 16.01
N GLU A 53 -11.18 13.25 16.09
CA GLU A 53 -11.54 14.04 14.91
C GLU A 53 -10.37 14.24 13.93
N THR A 54 -9.13 14.21 14.44
CA THR A 54 -7.92 14.47 13.64
C THR A 54 -6.71 13.67 14.12
N GLY A 55 -5.76 13.47 13.20
CA GLY A 55 -4.47 12.83 13.43
C GLY A 55 -3.32 13.63 12.82
N VAL A 56 -2.24 13.79 13.60
CA VAL A 56 -1.09 14.63 13.24
C VAL A 56 0.14 13.77 12.92
N THR A 57 0.85 14.09 11.83
CA THR A 57 2.16 13.49 11.53
C THR A 57 3.28 14.35 12.03
N PHE A 58 4.33 13.75 12.60
CA PHE A 58 5.51 14.48 13.02
C PHE A 58 6.69 13.58 13.37
N SER A 59 7.87 14.20 13.45
CA SER A 59 9.15 13.58 13.74
C SER A 59 9.64 13.81 15.16
N SER A 60 10.34 12.82 15.74
CA SER A 60 11.13 13.00 16.96
C SER A 60 12.57 13.48 16.69
N VAL A 61 13.02 13.46 15.44
CA VAL A 61 14.38 13.90 15.05
C VAL A 61 14.61 15.35 15.47
N GLY A 62 15.74 15.63 16.11
CA GLY A 62 16.10 16.96 16.61
C GLY A 62 15.27 17.47 17.80
N SER A 63 14.31 16.69 18.31
CA SER A 63 13.45 17.11 19.43
C SER A 63 14.10 16.97 20.82
N GLY A 64 15.23 16.26 20.90
CA GLY A 64 15.86 15.84 22.16
C GLY A 64 15.23 14.61 22.82
N PHE A 65 14.24 13.97 22.17
CA PHE A 65 13.59 12.75 22.61
C PHE A 65 13.97 11.55 21.72
N GLU A 66 15.26 11.20 21.72
CA GLU A 66 15.84 10.15 20.87
C GLU A 66 15.38 8.72 21.21
N GLN A 67 14.59 8.53 22.27
CA GLN A 67 13.99 7.23 22.59
C GLN A 67 12.78 6.88 21.74
N PHE A 68 12.19 7.85 21.03
CA PHE A 68 11.07 7.64 20.12
C PHE A 68 11.56 7.29 18.72
N ASP A 69 10.67 6.73 17.89
CA ASP A 69 11.00 6.55 16.47
C ASP A 69 11.13 7.88 15.77
N ASP A 70 11.93 7.94 14.70
CA ASP A 70 12.07 9.15 13.88
C ASP A 70 10.69 9.58 13.40
N ARG A 71 9.90 8.65 12.85
CA ARG A 71 8.48 8.84 12.49
C ARG A 71 7.58 8.56 13.70
N ASP A 72 7.43 9.55 14.57
CA ASP A 72 6.76 9.37 15.86
C ASP A 72 5.23 9.53 15.79
N GLY A 73 4.75 10.59 15.14
CA GLY A 73 3.33 10.76 14.83
C GLY A 73 3.02 10.18 13.47
N GLN A 74 2.19 9.15 13.40
CA GLN A 74 1.72 8.58 12.13
C GLN A 74 0.21 8.31 12.16
N LEU A 75 -0.40 8.22 10.98
CA LEU A 75 -1.78 7.79 10.78
C LEU A 75 -1.74 6.37 10.22
N VAL A 76 -2.65 5.53 10.70
CA VAL A 76 -2.93 4.22 10.11
C VAL A 76 -4.30 4.29 9.48
N LEU A 77 -4.38 3.85 8.24
CA LEU A 77 -5.62 3.76 7.48
C LEU A 77 -5.83 2.30 7.05
N GLY A 78 -7.03 1.77 7.22
CA GLY A 78 -7.42 0.43 6.80
C GLY A 78 -8.74 0.48 6.02
N PHE A 79 -8.76 -0.14 4.85
CA PHE A 79 -9.92 -0.22 3.97
C PHE A 79 -10.26 -1.69 3.70
N VAL A 80 -11.44 -2.13 4.12
CA VAL A 80 -11.97 -3.46 3.87
C VAL A 80 -12.39 -3.53 2.41
N THR A 81 -11.66 -4.32 1.62
CA THR A 81 -11.84 -4.40 0.17
C THR A 81 -12.68 -5.60 -0.26
N GLN A 82 -12.75 -6.66 0.55
CA GLN A 82 -13.39 -7.93 0.21
C GLN A 82 -14.88 -7.85 -0.14
N ASP A 83 -15.57 -6.79 0.30
CA ASP A 83 -17.00 -6.60 0.03
C ASP A 83 -17.26 -6.11 -1.41
N GLU A 84 -16.28 -5.43 -2.03
CA GLU A 84 -16.40 -4.80 -3.35
C GLU A 84 -15.44 -5.40 -4.39
N ILE A 85 -14.32 -5.99 -3.95
CA ILE A 85 -13.32 -6.65 -4.79
C ILE A 85 -13.16 -8.09 -4.28
N PRO A 86 -13.28 -9.12 -5.15
CA PRO A 86 -13.16 -10.51 -4.73
C PRO A 86 -11.84 -10.78 -3.99
N ALA A 87 -11.93 -11.26 -2.75
CA ALA A 87 -10.79 -11.69 -1.95
C ALA A 87 -10.46 -13.18 -2.17
N ALA A 88 -9.39 -13.66 -1.54
CA ALA A 88 -8.94 -15.06 -1.57
C ALA A 88 -8.71 -15.66 -2.98
N LEU A 89 -8.50 -14.84 -4.01
CA LEU A 89 -8.05 -15.31 -5.32
C LEU A 89 -6.53 -15.56 -5.32
N ALA A 90 -6.04 -16.26 -6.34
CA ALA A 90 -4.60 -16.38 -6.54
C ALA A 90 -3.98 -15.00 -6.82
N LEU A 91 -2.76 -14.76 -6.32
CA LEU A 91 -2.04 -13.49 -6.53
C LEU A 91 -1.84 -13.17 -8.03
N THR A 92 -1.76 -14.19 -8.87
CA THR A 92 -1.66 -14.07 -10.33
C THR A 92 -2.93 -13.51 -10.99
N GLN A 93 -4.09 -13.65 -10.35
CA GLN A 93 -5.36 -13.16 -10.92
C GLN A 93 -5.51 -11.65 -10.76
N TYR A 94 -4.93 -11.07 -9.71
CA TYR A 94 -4.95 -9.63 -9.50
C TYR A 94 -3.91 -8.93 -10.39
N THR A 95 -4.32 -7.91 -11.13
CA THR A 95 -3.43 -6.92 -11.73
C THR A 95 -3.93 -5.53 -11.35
N ILE A 96 -3.26 -4.90 -10.38
CA ILE A 96 -3.60 -3.56 -9.94
C ILE A 96 -3.13 -2.57 -11.02
N GLN A 97 -4.07 -1.78 -11.53
CA GLN A 97 -3.81 -0.78 -12.58
C GLN A 97 -3.56 0.61 -12.02
N SER A 98 -4.22 0.96 -10.92
CA SER A 98 -3.99 2.21 -10.19
C SER A 98 -4.47 2.11 -8.76
N ILE A 99 -3.75 2.74 -7.83
CA ILE A 99 -4.22 3.04 -6.48
C ILE A 99 -3.96 4.52 -6.21
N GLU A 100 -4.97 5.20 -5.70
CA GLU A 100 -4.89 6.57 -5.22
C GLU A 100 -5.49 6.64 -3.82
N VAL A 101 -4.76 7.27 -2.89
CA VAL A 101 -5.30 7.61 -1.56
C VAL A 101 -5.37 9.14 -1.48
N THR A 102 -6.43 9.67 -0.88
CA THR A 102 -6.53 11.12 -0.60
C THR A 102 -6.65 11.38 0.89
N LEU A 103 -6.06 12.48 1.37
CA LEU A 103 -6.21 12.97 2.74
C LEU A 103 -6.53 14.47 2.72
N THR A 104 -7.45 14.89 3.59
CA THR A 104 -7.81 16.31 3.75
C THR A 104 -7.10 16.91 4.96
N CYS A 105 -6.29 17.95 4.75
CA CYS A 105 -5.64 18.71 5.83
C CYS A 105 -6.68 19.44 6.69
N SER A 106 -6.61 19.26 8.01
CA SER A 106 -7.47 19.93 9.00
C SER A 106 -6.88 21.24 9.54
N ASN A 107 -5.61 21.51 9.25
CA ASN A 107 -4.92 22.74 9.63
C ASN A 107 -4.30 23.42 8.40
N ALA A 108 -4.03 24.72 8.57
CA ALA A 108 -3.27 25.51 7.60
C ALA A 108 -1.79 25.58 8.01
N ASP A 109 -1.02 26.35 7.24
CA ASP A 109 0.30 26.86 7.59
C ASP A 109 1.46 25.85 7.48
N ASN A 110 1.20 24.63 7.01
CA ASN A 110 2.26 23.69 6.59
C ASN A 110 2.81 24.13 5.22
N VAL A 111 4.13 24.10 5.04
CA VAL A 111 4.75 24.36 3.73
C VAL A 111 4.59 23.11 2.87
N TYR A 112 4.01 23.25 1.69
CA TYR A 112 3.79 22.16 0.75
C TYR A 112 5.09 21.73 0.09
N ASP A 113 5.32 20.44 0.08
CA ASP A 113 6.48 19.78 -0.50
C ASP A 113 6.01 18.46 -1.12
N ASP A 114 6.37 18.29 -2.40
CA ASP A 114 5.96 17.17 -3.25
C ASP A 114 7.11 16.25 -3.64
N SER A 115 8.24 16.37 -2.94
CA SER A 115 9.48 15.68 -3.25
C SER A 115 9.99 14.87 -2.05
N VAL A 116 10.78 13.82 -2.31
CA VAL A 116 11.39 13.02 -1.25
C VAL A 116 12.70 13.69 -0.84
N ASP A 117 12.84 13.96 0.45
CA ASP A 117 14.07 14.53 1.00
C ASP A 117 15.08 13.46 1.40
N SER A 118 16.37 13.76 1.22
CA SER A 118 17.43 12.90 1.75
C SER A 118 17.37 12.83 3.28
N TRP A 119 17.62 11.64 3.85
CA TRP A 119 17.74 11.45 5.30
C TRP A 119 18.74 12.42 5.95
N GLU A 120 19.79 12.80 5.20
CA GLU A 120 20.86 13.68 5.68
C GLU A 120 20.30 15.07 6.02
N SER A 121 19.31 15.55 5.27
CA SER A 121 18.71 16.87 5.44
C SER A 121 17.87 17.02 6.72
N TYR A 122 17.50 15.90 7.35
CA TYR A 122 16.75 15.87 8.61
C TYR A 122 17.66 15.88 9.84
N ASP A 123 18.89 15.39 9.69
CA ASP A 123 19.87 15.35 10.77
C ASP A 123 20.80 16.57 10.69
N ILE A 124 20.65 17.47 11.67
CA ILE A 124 21.46 18.67 11.78
C ILE A 124 22.96 18.39 11.92
N GLU A 125 23.35 17.19 12.39
CA GLU A 125 24.75 16.81 12.53
C GLU A 125 25.45 16.55 11.20
N THR A 126 24.72 16.19 10.15
CA THR A 126 25.28 15.99 8.81
C THR A 126 25.71 17.31 8.17
N GLY A 127 25.02 18.41 8.51
CA GLY A 127 25.20 19.73 7.91
C GLY A 127 24.75 19.83 6.45
N VAL A 128 24.04 18.81 5.93
CA VAL A 128 23.46 18.83 4.58
C VAL A 128 22.15 19.62 4.64
N PRO A 129 22.00 20.71 3.86
CA PRO A 129 20.74 21.44 3.80
C PRO A 129 19.69 20.66 3.01
N ASP A 130 18.44 21.06 3.22
CA ASP A 130 17.32 20.65 2.38
C ASP A 130 17.45 21.18 0.95
N ASP A 131 17.06 20.38 -0.04
CA ASP A 131 17.17 20.77 -1.45
C ASP A 131 16.01 21.66 -1.91
N ASP A 132 14.84 21.51 -1.29
CA ASP A 132 13.67 22.37 -1.51
C ASP A 132 13.05 22.85 -0.18
N ALA A 133 11.83 23.35 -0.24
CA ALA A 133 11.19 24.03 0.88
C ALA A 133 9.98 23.24 1.36
N GLY A 134 10.05 22.79 2.60
CA GLY A 134 8.96 22.10 3.28
C GLY A 134 9.48 20.81 3.88
N ARG A 135 8.58 19.85 4.08
CA ARG A 135 8.88 18.42 4.24
C ARG A 135 7.72 17.64 3.63
N PRO A 136 7.96 16.48 3.01
CA PRO A 136 6.88 15.73 2.40
C PRO A 136 5.96 15.11 3.46
N VAL A 137 4.69 14.97 3.07
CA VAL A 137 3.81 13.98 3.69
C VAL A 137 3.93 12.71 2.87
N GLU A 138 4.25 11.61 3.53
CA GLU A 138 4.64 10.35 2.90
C GLU A 138 3.61 9.26 3.21
N LEU A 139 3.33 8.42 2.22
CA LEU A 139 2.46 7.26 2.35
C LEU A 139 3.24 5.97 2.06
N TYR A 140 3.11 5.01 2.95
CA TYR A 140 3.76 3.69 2.89
C TYR A 140 2.75 2.56 3.03
N GLY A 141 3.17 1.36 2.65
CA GLY A 141 2.54 0.13 3.12
C GLY A 141 2.69 -0.01 4.64
N ALA A 142 1.78 -0.77 5.24
CA ALA A 142 1.79 -1.08 6.67
C ALA A 142 2.24 -2.52 6.88
N ALA A 143 3.19 -2.72 7.80
CA ALA A 143 3.48 -4.04 8.33
C ALA A 143 3.19 -4.08 9.83
N PHE A 144 3.00 -5.30 10.34
CA PHE A 144 2.56 -5.53 11.72
C PHE A 144 3.52 -6.45 12.46
N ARG A 145 3.67 -6.22 13.76
CA ARG A 145 4.47 -7.07 14.67
C ARG A 145 3.74 -7.27 16.00
N GLY A 146 4.33 -8.04 16.91
CA GLY A 146 3.73 -8.30 18.22
C GLY A 146 2.50 -9.22 18.16
N GLY A 147 2.38 -10.02 17.09
CA GLY A 147 1.23 -10.92 16.87
C GLY A 147 0.00 -10.23 16.26
N TYR A 148 0.13 -8.96 15.88
CA TYR A 148 -0.91 -8.23 15.18
C TYR A 148 -0.88 -8.48 13.67
N THR A 149 -2.05 -8.32 13.08
CA THR A 149 -2.35 -8.23 11.64
C THR A 149 -3.18 -6.97 11.42
N GLY A 150 -3.42 -6.56 10.17
CA GLY A 150 -4.33 -5.43 9.89
C GLY A 150 -5.69 -5.61 10.57
N TRP A 151 -6.28 -6.80 10.43
CA TRP A 151 -7.56 -7.16 11.04
C TRP A 151 -7.57 -7.14 12.58
N SER A 152 -6.53 -7.66 13.21
CA SER A 152 -6.46 -7.73 14.69
C SER A 152 -5.92 -6.46 15.33
N PHE A 153 -5.26 -5.60 14.56
CA PHE A 153 -4.80 -4.29 15.01
C PHE A 153 -5.95 -3.28 14.98
N GLY A 154 -6.67 -3.18 13.86
CA GLY A 154 -7.80 -2.27 13.67
C GLY A 154 -7.51 -0.87 14.21
N GLU A 155 -8.42 -0.36 15.05
CA GLU A 155 -8.27 0.94 15.71
C GLU A 155 -7.85 0.85 17.17
N ASP A 156 -7.93 -0.31 17.81
CA ASP A 156 -7.73 -0.46 19.27
C ASP A 156 -6.48 -1.26 19.63
N GLY A 157 -5.69 -1.67 18.64
CA GLY A 157 -4.40 -2.35 18.81
C GLY A 157 -3.50 -1.67 19.83
N THR A 158 -2.85 -2.44 20.68
CA THR A 158 -2.10 -1.85 21.80
C THR A 158 -0.87 -1.10 21.32
N PHE A 159 -0.56 0.00 22.01
CA PHE A 159 0.74 0.68 21.87
C PHE A 159 1.64 0.21 23.02
N PRO A 160 2.88 -0.26 22.77
CA PRO A 160 3.79 -0.64 23.84
C PRO A 160 4.07 0.53 24.81
N VAL A 161 3.90 0.29 26.10
CA VAL A 161 4.06 1.34 27.12
C VAL A 161 5.52 1.80 27.18
N GLY A 162 5.74 3.12 27.18
CA GLY A 162 7.05 3.70 27.54
C GLY A 162 7.83 4.37 26.42
N ALA A 163 7.23 4.58 25.24
CA ALA A 163 7.86 5.33 24.14
C ALA A 163 9.23 4.75 23.74
N VAL A 164 9.22 3.50 23.29
CA VAL A 164 10.43 2.78 22.94
C VAL A 164 10.48 2.62 21.43
N ARG A 165 11.56 3.14 20.86
CA ARG A 165 11.96 2.96 19.46
C ARG A 165 11.86 1.50 19.03
N ARG A 166 11.39 1.24 17.80
CA ARG A 166 11.23 -0.08 17.16
C ARG A 166 10.22 -1.02 17.82
N GLU A 167 9.44 -0.57 18.79
CA GLU A 167 8.45 -1.43 19.46
C GLU A 167 7.05 -1.31 18.86
N ARG A 168 6.77 -0.35 17.96
CA ARG A 168 5.41 -0.17 17.39
C ARG A 168 4.91 -1.44 16.72
N ASN A 169 3.66 -1.78 17.03
CA ASN A 169 2.99 -2.96 16.48
C ASN A 169 2.52 -2.78 15.02
N VAL A 170 2.47 -1.53 14.54
CA VAL A 170 2.23 -1.18 13.13
C VAL A 170 3.28 -0.15 12.72
N TYR A 171 3.92 -0.38 11.59
CA TYR A 171 5.06 0.42 11.14
C TYR A 171 5.05 0.56 9.61
N PRO A 172 5.52 1.70 9.08
CA PRO A 172 5.64 1.93 7.66
C PRO A 172 6.75 1.05 7.08
N ILE A 173 6.52 0.54 5.88
CA ILE A 173 7.51 -0.25 5.14
C ILE A 173 7.78 0.31 3.75
N GLN A 174 9.02 0.12 3.32
CA GLN A 174 9.43 0.15 1.92
C GLN A 174 10.01 -1.21 1.52
N PHE A 175 10.45 -1.35 0.27
CA PHE A 175 11.20 -2.53 -0.18
C PHE A 175 12.64 -2.16 -0.53
N ILE A 176 13.61 -2.82 0.11
CA ILE A 176 15.03 -2.72 -0.24
C ILE A 176 15.46 -4.09 -0.70
N ASP A 177 15.93 -4.20 -1.96
CA ASP A 177 16.32 -5.47 -2.57
C ASP A 177 15.22 -6.56 -2.50
N GLY A 178 13.95 -6.14 -2.61
CA GLY A 178 12.78 -7.03 -2.51
C GLY A 178 12.38 -7.41 -1.08
N ILE A 179 13.05 -6.86 -0.06
CA ILE A 179 12.76 -7.17 1.34
C ILE A 179 11.96 -6.03 1.99
N PRO A 180 10.79 -6.33 2.60
CA PRO A 180 10.06 -5.37 3.42
C PRO A 180 10.97 -4.82 4.53
N THR A 181 11.22 -3.51 4.50
CA THR A 181 12.12 -2.82 5.43
C THR A 181 11.35 -1.77 6.20
N ASP A 182 11.44 -1.82 7.52
CA ASP A 182 10.85 -0.84 8.44
C ASP A 182 11.55 0.53 8.28
N VAL A 183 10.78 1.57 7.95
CA VAL A 183 11.31 2.94 7.74
C VAL A 183 11.07 3.87 8.92
N SER A 184 10.56 3.35 10.05
CA SER A 184 10.25 4.15 11.23
C SER A 184 11.44 4.98 11.73
N ASN A 185 12.66 4.50 11.49
CA ASN A 185 13.92 5.08 11.98
C ASN A 185 14.93 5.35 10.85
N SER A 186 14.46 5.74 9.66
CA SER A 186 15.33 5.90 8.49
C SER A 186 16.45 6.93 8.67
N VAL A 187 16.24 7.98 9.48
CA VAL A 187 17.26 9.00 9.75
C VAL A 187 18.33 8.43 10.69
N LEU A 188 17.92 7.75 11.76
CA LEU A 188 18.83 7.03 12.65
C LEU A 188 19.63 5.94 11.92
N ASP A 189 18.97 5.23 11.02
CA ASP A 189 19.54 4.11 10.27
C ASP A 189 20.27 4.57 9.00
N GLU A 190 20.41 5.89 8.80
CA GLU A 190 21.23 6.55 7.79
C GLU A 190 20.85 6.17 6.34
N PHE A 191 19.55 6.10 6.04
CA PHE A 191 19.06 5.87 4.68
C PHE A 191 17.82 6.71 4.33
N THR A 192 17.75 7.12 3.06
CA THR A 192 16.57 7.82 2.52
C THR A 192 15.44 6.83 2.31
N ALA A 193 14.32 7.08 2.97
CA ALA A 193 13.14 6.26 2.81
C ALA A 193 12.43 6.61 1.49
N GLU A 194 12.06 5.60 0.71
CA GLU A 194 11.34 5.71 -0.56
C GLU A 194 9.87 5.35 -0.30
N PRO A 195 8.98 6.35 -0.13
CA PRO A 195 7.56 6.10 0.09
C PRO A 195 6.89 5.51 -1.13
N PHE A 196 5.76 4.82 -0.91
CA PHE A 196 4.92 4.34 -2.02
C PHE A 196 4.34 5.52 -2.82
N ALA A 197 4.13 6.66 -2.15
CA ALA A 197 3.81 7.94 -2.76
C ALA A 197 4.09 9.11 -1.80
N VAL A 198 4.43 10.26 -2.36
CA VAL A 198 4.39 11.56 -1.67
C VAL A 198 3.04 12.23 -1.96
N GLY A 199 2.52 12.96 -0.99
CA GLY A 199 1.26 13.68 -1.13
C GLY A 199 1.39 14.86 -2.09
N THR A 200 0.59 14.87 -3.16
CA THR A 200 0.60 15.93 -4.17
C THR A 200 -0.70 16.72 -4.17
N THR A 201 -0.67 17.98 -4.59
CA THR A 201 -1.88 18.78 -4.84
C THR A 201 -1.69 19.72 -6.02
N SER A 202 -2.78 19.98 -6.74
CA SER A 202 -2.79 20.97 -7.83
C SER A 202 -3.21 22.37 -7.37
N THR A 203 -3.53 22.52 -6.09
CA THR A 203 -4.11 23.76 -5.52
C THR A 203 -3.08 24.69 -4.88
N VAL A 204 -1.87 24.19 -4.62
CA VAL A 204 -0.76 24.88 -3.95
C VAL A 204 0.52 24.56 -4.71
N LEU A 205 1.41 25.54 -4.91
CA LEU A 205 2.72 25.30 -5.53
C LEU A 205 3.74 24.84 -4.48
N PRO A 206 4.70 23.95 -4.81
CA PRO A 206 5.75 23.55 -3.87
C PRO A 206 6.49 24.76 -3.27
N GLY A 207 6.75 24.72 -1.97
CA GLY A 207 7.29 25.81 -1.16
C GLY A 207 6.27 26.86 -0.70
N GLU A 208 5.01 26.79 -1.14
CA GLU A 208 3.94 27.65 -0.62
C GLU A 208 3.25 27.04 0.59
N VAL A 209 2.61 27.90 1.39
CA VAL A 209 1.85 27.48 2.56
C VAL A 209 0.50 26.89 2.14
N MET A 210 0.19 25.69 2.62
CA MET A 210 -1.11 25.05 2.45
C MET A 210 -2.19 25.73 3.30
N PRO A 211 -3.32 26.14 2.69
CA PRO A 211 -4.55 26.44 3.42
C PRO A 211 -5.06 25.21 4.20
N SER A 212 -5.95 25.44 5.18
CA SER A 212 -6.78 24.35 5.71
C SER A 212 -7.66 23.79 4.61
N GLU A 213 -8.02 22.51 4.73
CA GLU A 213 -8.82 21.75 3.76
C GLU A 213 -8.11 21.51 2.42
N THR A 214 -6.81 21.76 2.31
CA THR A 214 -6.03 21.28 1.17
C THR A 214 -6.09 19.75 1.13
N VAL A 215 -6.45 19.21 -0.04
CA VAL A 215 -6.45 17.77 -0.30
C VAL A 215 -5.10 17.39 -0.88
N LEU A 216 -4.46 16.41 -0.23
CA LEU A 216 -3.27 15.73 -0.74
C LEU A 216 -3.69 14.41 -1.39
N THR A 217 -3.15 14.16 -2.57
CA THR A 217 -3.37 12.97 -3.39
C THR A 217 -2.08 12.17 -3.48
N PHE A 218 -2.16 10.89 -3.10
CA PHE A 218 -1.08 9.93 -3.09
C PHE A 218 -1.32 8.92 -4.22
N SER A 219 -0.71 9.17 -5.39
CA SER A 219 -0.76 8.25 -6.53
C SER A 219 0.35 7.21 -6.39
N ILE A 220 -0.02 5.97 -6.07
CA ILE A 220 0.94 4.91 -5.74
C ILE A 220 1.51 4.28 -7.02
N ASP A 221 2.84 4.10 -7.06
CA ASP A 221 3.52 3.45 -8.19
C ASP A 221 3.32 1.92 -8.17
N VAL A 222 2.17 1.47 -8.67
CA VAL A 222 1.83 0.05 -8.82
C VAL A 222 2.57 -0.63 -9.99
N SER A 223 3.45 0.11 -10.70
CA SER A 223 4.37 -0.48 -11.67
C SER A 223 5.59 -1.10 -11.02
N ASP A 224 5.92 -0.69 -9.79
CA ASP A 224 6.90 -1.37 -8.94
C ASP A 224 6.36 -2.78 -8.58
N PRO A 225 7.09 -3.86 -8.87
CA PRO A 225 6.62 -5.22 -8.67
C PRO A 225 6.41 -5.59 -7.20
N GLU A 226 7.18 -5.02 -6.27
CA GLU A 226 7.07 -5.28 -4.84
C GLU A 226 5.86 -4.56 -4.24
N ILE A 227 5.65 -3.30 -4.63
CA ILE A 227 4.44 -2.53 -4.28
C ILE A 227 3.20 -3.20 -4.87
N GLN A 228 3.25 -3.62 -6.14
CA GLN A 228 2.16 -4.35 -6.77
C GLN A 228 1.85 -5.62 -5.98
N CYS A 229 2.88 -6.36 -5.55
CA CYS A 229 2.65 -7.56 -4.76
C CYS A 229 2.02 -7.30 -3.40
N TYR A 230 2.51 -6.29 -2.69
CA TYR A 230 1.93 -5.88 -1.41
C TYR A 230 0.42 -5.69 -1.52
N PHE A 231 -0.05 -5.03 -2.59
CA PHE A 231 -1.48 -4.83 -2.81
C PHE A 231 -2.22 -6.06 -3.32
N LYS A 232 -1.58 -6.97 -4.07
CA LYS A 232 -2.17 -8.28 -4.40
C LYS A 232 -2.44 -9.10 -3.13
N LYS A 233 -1.47 -9.16 -2.22
CA LYS A 233 -1.62 -9.82 -0.91
C LYS A 233 -2.70 -9.14 -0.06
N SER A 234 -2.77 -7.80 -0.09
CA SER A 234 -3.82 -7.04 0.59
C SER A 234 -5.23 -7.32 0.02
N LEU A 235 -5.37 -7.47 -1.30
CA LEU A 235 -6.64 -7.85 -1.93
C LEU A 235 -7.03 -9.30 -1.62
N GLN A 236 -6.06 -10.21 -1.61
CA GLN A 236 -6.27 -11.60 -1.22
C GLN A 236 -6.75 -11.70 0.25
N ASP A 237 -6.14 -10.93 1.16
CA ASP A 237 -6.55 -10.82 2.58
C ASP A 237 -7.87 -10.06 2.77
N GLY A 238 -8.27 -9.23 1.80
CA GLY A 238 -9.50 -8.46 1.87
C GLY A 238 -9.40 -7.14 2.64
N LEU A 239 -8.19 -6.71 2.99
CA LEU A 239 -7.92 -5.48 3.74
C LEU A 239 -6.64 -4.80 3.23
N MET A 240 -6.78 -3.53 2.82
CA MET A 240 -5.63 -2.68 2.49
C MET A 240 -5.29 -1.77 3.66
N ASN A 241 -4.04 -1.84 4.12
CA ASN A 241 -3.54 -0.98 5.18
C ASN A 241 -2.46 -0.03 4.66
N PHE A 242 -2.48 1.19 5.16
CA PHE A 242 -1.52 2.25 4.85
C PHE A 242 -1.02 2.91 6.12
N VAL A 243 0.22 3.39 6.08
CA VAL A 243 0.77 4.30 7.09
C VAL A 243 1.08 5.63 6.43
N VAL A 244 0.52 6.71 6.96
CA VAL A 244 0.85 8.08 6.56
C VAL A 244 1.70 8.70 7.65
N ASN A 245 2.85 9.23 7.29
CA ASN A 245 3.76 9.89 8.23
C ASN A 245 4.42 11.10 7.57
N SER A 246 5.24 11.80 8.34
CA SER A 246 6.10 12.84 7.82
C SER A 246 7.27 13.04 8.79
N LEU A 247 8.37 13.57 8.28
CA LEU A 247 9.53 13.92 9.08
C LEU A 247 9.55 15.41 9.51
N HIS A 248 8.39 16.07 9.57
CA HIS A 248 8.27 17.42 10.11
C HIS A 248 8.72 17.46 11.57
N THR A 249 9.69 18.31 11.90
CA THR A 249 10.21 18.44 13.28
C THR A 249 9.09 18.70 14.28
N SER A 250 9.17 18.08 15.45
CA SER A 250 8.28 18.36 16.58
C SER A 250 9.04 18.87 17.80
N GLN A 251 8.31 19.55 18.69
CA GLN A 251 8.81 19.94 20.00
C GLN A 251 7.69 19.82 21.04
N GLN A 252 7.96 19.20 22.20
CA GLN A 252 6.94 18.96 23.22
C GLN A 252 6.38 20.29 23.80
N PRO A 253 5.04 20.40 24.01
CA PRO A 253 4.44 21.56 24.67
C PRO A 253 5.04 21.82 26.07
N GLY A 254 5.55 23.03 26.32
CA GLY A 254 6.11 23.45 27.62
C GLY A 254 7.63 23.66 27.65
N PHE A 255 8.35 23.30 26.59
CA PHE A 255 9.72 23.74 26.36
C PHE A 255 9.73 25.16 25.76
N ARG A 256 10.77 25.97 26.04
CA ARG A 256 10.84 27.37 25.57
C ARG A 256 10.83 27.42 24.02
N ASP A 257 10.19 28.46 23.47
CA ASP A 257 10.02 28.74 22.03
C ASP A 257 8.92 27.97 21.26
N PHE A 258 7.77 27.72 21.91
CA PHE A 258 6.52 27.18 21.32
C PHE A 258 5.86 28.07 20.22
N ARG A 259 6.61 28.85 19.43
CA ARG A 259 6.02 29.67 18.34
C ARG A 259 6.48 29.15 16.98
N GLY A 260 5.56 28.54 16.23
CA GLY A 260 5.68 28.40 14.77
C GLY A 260 6.02 27.01 14.23
N ILE A 261 6.07 25.95 15.05
CA ILE A 261 6.13 24.57 14.54
C ILE A 261 4.70 24.12 14.24
N ILE A 262 4.45 23.78 12.98
CA ILE A 262 3.15 23.39 12.46
C ILE A 262 3.36 22.04 11.79
N ASN A 263 2.60 21.06 12.27
CA ASN A 263 2.70 19.68 11.82
C ASN A 263 1.45 19.36 10.98
N PRO A 264 1.58 18.59 9.88
CA PRO A 264 0.44 18.21 9.08
C PRO A 264 -0.58 17.44 9.92
N ASN A 265 -1.82 17.93 9.96
CA ASN A 265 -2.89 17.33 10.72
C ASN A 265 -4.06 17.05 9.78
N PHE A 266 -4.64 15.85 9.83
CA PHE A 266 -5.64 15.40 8.86
C PHE A 266 -6.96 15.06 9.52
N HIS A 267 -8.04 15.23 8.78
CA HIS A 267 -9.36 14.81 9.21
C HIS A 267 -9.50 13.28 9.24
N PHE A 268 -10.02 12.77 10.36
CA PHE A 268 -10.55 11.41 10.45
C PHE A 268 -12.04 11.39 10.20
N LYS A 269 -12.59 10.19 9.99
CA LYS A 269 -14.02 10.01 9.69
C LYS A 269 -14.93 10.52 10.81
N GLU A 270 -14.47 10.60 12.06
CA GLU A 270 -15.22 11.18 13.19
C GLU A 270 -15.26 12.70 13.19
N SER A 271 -14.43 13.38 12.38
CA SER A 271 -14.37 14.84 12.34
C SER A 271 -15.74 15.46 12.11
N PHE A 272 -16.07 16.52 12.84
CA PHE A 272 -17.25 17.31 12.56
C PHE A 272 -17.26 17.85 11.12
N ALA A 273 -16.10 18.24 10.58
CA ALA A 273 -16.02 18.68 9.19
C ALA A 273 -16.46 17.59 8.22
N VAL A 274 -16.08 16.34 8.48
CA VAL A 274 -16.49 15.17 7.67
C VAL A 274 -17.97 14.86 7.86
N GLN A 275 -18.43 14.76 9.12
CA GLN A 275 -19.81 14.42 9.47
C GLN A 275 -20.84 15.40 8.88
N PHE A 276 -20.44 16.64 8.62
CA PHE A 276 -21.30 17.69 8.05
C PHE A 276 -20.97 18.02 6.59
N GLY A 277 -20.09 17.25 5.92
CA GLY A 277 -19.77 17.41 4.50
C GLY A 277 -19.02 18.70 4.16
N LEU A 278 -18.19 19.19 5.09
CA LEU A 278 -17.30 20.34 4.93
C LEU A 278 -15.87 19.93 4.54
N ALA A 279 -15.52 18.67 4.79
CA ALA A 279 -14.27 18.01 4.43
C ALA A 279 -14.56 16.55 4.13
N ASP A 280 -13.62 15.86 3.48
CA ASP A 280 -13.70 14.41 3.30
C ASP A 280 -12.77 13.68 4.26
N ALA A 281 -13.17 12.49 4.72
CA ALA A 281 -12.25 11.54 5.35
C ALA A 281 -11.20 11.07 4.32
N ALA A 282 -10.22 10.29 4.77
CA ALA A 282 -9.32 9.64 3.83
C ALA A 282 -10.10 8.76 2.84
N GLN A 283 -9.77 8.82 1.55
CA GLN A 283 -10.44 8.01 0.53
C GLN A 283 -9.43 7.11 -0.18
N LEU A 284 -9.90 5.97 -0.67
CA LEU A 284 -9.13 5.06 -1.51
C LEU A 284 -9.87 4.90 -2.85
N SER A 285 -9.17 5.14 -3.95
CA SER A 285 -9.62 4.79 -5.29
C SER A 285 -8.70 3.73 -5.86
N ILE A 286 -9.27 2.65 -6.40
CA ILE A 286 -8.53 1.53 -6.96
C ILE A 286 -9.14 1.06 -8.28
N VAL A 287 -8.27 0.74 -9.23
CA VAL A 287 -8.64 0.01 -10.45
C VAL A 287 -7.83 -1.27 -10.49
N VAL A 288 -8.51 -2.41 -10.60
CA VAL A 288 -7.90 -3.73 -10.64
C VAL A 288 -8.52 -4.55 -11.77
N ALA A 289 -7.67 -5.22 -12.54
CA ALA A 289 -8.10 -6.27 -13.46
C ALA A 289 -7.99 -7.62 -12.74
N ILE A 290 -9.06 -8.40 -12.82
CA ILE A 290 -9.16 -9.76 -12.29
C ILE A 290 -9.16 -10.72 -13.47
N ALA A 291 -8.10 -11.49 -13.63
CA ALA A 291 -8.05 -12.53 -14.66
C ALA A 291 -8.96 -13.71 -14.31
N ASP A 292 -9.62 -14.27 -15.32
CA ASP A 292 -10.31 -15.54 -15.21
C ASP A 292 -9.30 -16.61 -14.76
N GLY A 293 -9.53 -17.20 -13.58
CA GLY A 293 -8.86 -18.42 -13.14
C GLY A 293 -9.75 -19.64 -13.39
N ASP A 294 -9.15 -20.82 -13.38
CA ASP A 294 -9.87 -22.11 -13.16
C ASP A 294 -10.68 -22.12 -11.84
N GLY A 295 -10.39 -21.17 -10.95
CA GLY A 295 -11.06 -20.98 -9.66
C GLY A 295 -10.36 -21.72 -8.53
N ILE A 296 -9.16 -22.25 -8.78
CA ILE A 296 -8.40 -23.07 -7.83
C ILE A 296 -7.02 -22.43 -7.65
N PRO A 297 -6.79 -21.63 -6.59
CA PRO A 297 -5.52 -20.93 -6.39
C PRO A 297 -4.28 -21.84 -6.37
N GLU A 298 -4.46 -23.11 -5.99
CA GLU A 298 -3.43 -24.14 -5.94
C GLU A 298 -3.16 -24.85 -7.29
N ASP A 299 -3.93 -24.54 -8.34
CA ASP A 299 -3.66 -24.96 -9.73
C ASP A 299 -2.65 -23.98 -10.37
N LEU A 300 -1.38 -24.33 -10.20
CA LEU A 300 -0.25 -23.48 -10.55
C LEU A 300 0.23 -23.71 -11.99
N ASP A 301 -0.06 -24.87 -12.57
CA ASP A 301 0.27 -25.15 -13.98
C ASP A 301 -0.89 -24.91 -14.95
N GLY A 302 -2.09 -24.63 -14.42
CA GLY A 302 -3.28 -24.21 -15.15
C GLY A 302 -3.93 -25.34 -15.94
N ASP A 303 -3.76 -26.59 -15.51
CA ASP A 303 -4.33 -27.76 -16.19
C ASP A 303 -5.79 -28.07 -15.79
N GLY A 304 -6.31 -27.32 -14.82
CA GLY A 304 -7.66 -27.41 -14.28
C GLY A 304 -7.79 -28.36 -13.09
N SER A 305 -6.71 -28.79 -12.45
CA SER A 305 -6.71 -29.73 -11.31
C SER A 305 -5.46 -29.60 -10.45
N VAL A 306 -5.61 -29.70 -9.12
CA VAL A 306 -4.46 -29.67 -8.20
C VAL A 306 -3.83 -31.06 -8.09
N GLY A 307 -2.58 -31.19 -8.52
CA GLY A 307 -1.85 -32.45 -8.49
C GLY A 307 -0.33 -32.33 -8.55
N ILE A 308 0.29 -33.33 -9.19
CA ILE A 308 1.75 -33.45 -9.23
C ILE A 308 2.40 -32.35 -10.07
N GLY A 309 1.69 -31.81 -11.06
CA GLY A 309 2.16 -30.70 -11.88
C GLY A 309 2.45 -29.47 -11.03
N ASP A 310 1.49 -29.09 -10.17
CA ASP A 310 1.59 -27.95 -9.26
C ASP A 310 2.68 -28.15 -8.21
N VAL A 311 2.84 -29.37 -7.69
CA VAL A 311 3.96 -29.71 -6.78
C VAL A 311 5.30 -29.40 -7.44
N LEU A 312 5.47 -29.70 -8.74
CA LEU A 312 6.71 -29.40 -9.45
C LEU A 312 6.91 -27.89 -9.62
N VAL A 313 5.84 -27.10 -9.76
CA VAL A 313 5.90 -25.64 -9.78
C VAL A 313 6.38 -25.10 -8.42
N VAL A 314 5.81 -25.55 -7.31
CA VAL A 314 6.25 -25.17 -5.94
C VAL A 314 7.72 -25.53 -5.70
N LEU A 315 8.12 -26.77 -6.02
CA LEU A 315 9.51 -27.20 -5.85
C LEU A 315 10.49 -26.46 -6.76
N GLY A 316 10.04 -26.01 -7.93
CA GLY A 316 10.84 -25.22 -8.87
C GLY A 316 11.09 -23.78 -8.41
N SER A 317 10.21 -23.25 -7.58
CA SER A 317 10.23 -21.87 -7.06
C SER A 317 10.73 -21.79 -5.60
N TRP A 318 11.32 -22.86 -5.07
CA TRP A 318 11.67 -22.97 -3.64
C TRP A 318 12.62 -21.86 -3.16
N GLY A 319 12.28 -21.24 -2.03
CA GLY A 319 13.01 -20.11 -1.45
C GLY A 319 12.22 -18.80 -1.53
N SER A 320 12.92 -17.69 -1.32
CA SER A 320 12.26 -16.38 -1.23
C SER A 320 11.58 -15.99 -2.53
N CYS A 321 10.34 -15.56 -2.38
CA CYS A 321 9.49 -15.21 -3.48
C CYS A 321 8.49 -14.15 -3.04
N SER A 322 8.67 -12.92 -3.50
CA SER A 322 7.78 -11.82 -3.09
C SER A 322 6.36 -12.00 -3.62
N CYS A 323 6.17 -12.52 -4.86
CA CYS A 323 4.86 -12.58 -5.53
C CYS A 323 4.63 -13.72 -6.55
N CYS A 324 5.25 -14.88 -6.39
CA CYS A 324 4.97 -16.00 -7.29
C CYS A 324 3.68 -16.70 -6.92
N SER A 325 3.11 -17.39 -7.91
CA SER A 325 1.97 -18.28 -7.73
C SER A 325 2.24 -19.40 -6.71
N SER A 326 3.51 -19.75 -6.47
CA SER A 326 3.90 -20.80 -5.52
C SER A 326 3.94 -20.36 -4.05
N ASP A 327 3.88 -19.07 -3.75
CA ASP A 327 3.75 -18.53 -2.37
C ASP A 327 2.26 -18.51 -2.02
N LEU A 328 1.73 -19.68 -1.66
CA LEU A 328 0.31 -19.94 -1.48
C LEU A 328 -0.23 -19.36 -0.17
N ASN A 329 0.62 -19.22 0.84
CA ASN A 329 0.24 -18.59 2.11
C ASN A 329 0.55 -17.08 2.17
N GLY A 330 1.24 -16.54 1.15
CA GLY A 330 1.57 -15.14 1.02
C GLY A 330 2.66 -14.66 1.98
N ASP A 331 3.44 -15.55 2.61
CA ASP A 331 4.45 -15.19 3.61
C ASP A 331 5.77 -14.65 3.01
N GLY A 332 5.91 -14.73 1.68
CA GLY A 332 7.08 -14.23 0.95
C GLY A 332 8.18 -15.26 0.74
N ASP A 333 8.01 -16.50 1.19
CA ASP A 333 8.95 -17.60 0.99
C ASP A 333 8.21 -18.87 0.54
N VAL A 334 8.53 -19.39 -0.65
CA VAL A 334 8.04 -20.71 -1.08
C VAL A 334 8.76 -21.80 -0.29
N ASN A 335 8.04 -22.43 0.63
CA ASN A 335 8.58 -23.39 1.56
C ASN A 335 7.64 -24.59 1.81
N VAL A 336 7.89 -25.32 2.91
CA VAL A 336 7.08 -26.50 3.26
C VAL A 336 5.62 -26.13 3.54
N SER A 337 5.37 -24.92 4.04
CA SER A 337 4.01 -24.43 4.33
C SER A 337 3.18 -24.32 3.06
N ASP A 338 3.74 -23.80 1.97
CA ASP A 338 3.06 -23.73 0.66
C ASP A 338 2.83 -25.10 0.08
N LEU A 339 3.82 -25.99 0.17
CA LEU A 339 3.64 -27.38 -0.27
C LEU A 339 2.51 -28.08 0.49
N LEU A 340 2.35 -27.79 1.80
CA LEU A 340 1.25 -28.35 2.59
C LEU A 340 -0.10 -27.71 2.23
N ALA A 341 -0.14 -26.41 1.91
CA ALA A 341 -1.35 -25.76 1.41
C ALA A 341 -1.81 -26.40 0.10
N LEU A 342 -0.89 -26.59 -0.85
CA LEU A 342 -1.15 -27.30 -2.11
C LEU A 342 -1.67 -28.72 -1.89
N ILE A 343 -1.02 -29.50 -1.03
CA ILE A 343 -1.45 -30.88 -0.73
C ILE A 343 -2.83 -30.91 -0.05
N ALA A 344 -3.20 -29.87 0.71
CA ALA A 344 -4.52 -29.79 1.32
C ALA A 344 -5.65 -29.61 0.28
N ALA A 345 -5.32 -29.06 -0.89
CA ALA A 345 -6.22 -28.88 -2.03
C ALA A 345 -6.17 -30.05 -3.05
N TRP A 346 -5.53 -31.17 -2.74
CA TRP A 346 -5.33 -32.26 -3.72
C TRP A 346 -6.63 -32.78 -4.37
N ASP A 347 -6.62 -32.96 -5.70
CA ASP A 347 -7.76 -33.36 -6.53
C ASP A 347 -8.98 -32.40 -6.47
N SER A 348 -8.81 -31.13 -6.06
CA SER A 348 -9.87 -30.11 -6.09
C SER A 348 -10.22 -29.64 -7.49
#